data_AF-A0A417VH02-F1
#
_entry.id   AF-A0A417VH02-F1
#
_cell.length_a   1.000
_cell.length_b   1.000
_cell.length_c   1.000
_cell.angle_alpha   90.00
_cell.angle_beta   90.00
_cell.angle_gamma   90.00
#
_symmetry.space_group_name_H-M   'P 1'
#
loop_
_entity.id
_entity.type
_entity.pdbx_description
1 polymer ?
#
loop_
_entity_poly.entity_id
_entity_poly.type
_entity_poly.pdbx_seq_one_letter_code
_entity_poly.pdbx_strand_id
1 'polypeptide(L)'
;MNTKGKIDFTKTDNIQFIEEVASEISKEDKNWQWEAREIKQHSLLLWWEYLEDEKQEGFRIEYDEAEEVFSVYDEWDNDITYELEDTLDLKSTMRSVFWYASSRY
;
A
#
# COMPACT_ATOMS: atom_id res chain seq x y z
N MET A 1 6.86 3.03 -16.73
CA MET A 1 7.15 4.45 -16.99
C MET A 1 8.08 4.93 -15.89
N ASN A 2 9.17 5.60 -16.22
CA ASN A 2 10.14 6.11 -15.25
C ASN A 2 9.86 7.60 -15.07
N THR A 3 8.91 7.96 -14.21
CA THR A 3 8.58 9.35 -13.92
C THR A 3 9.33 9.78 -12.68
N LYS A 4 10.56 10.28 -12.88
CA LYS A 4 11.14 11.30 -12.00
C LYS A 4 10.19 12.49 -12.02
N GLY A 5 9.36 12.62 -10.99
CA GLY A 5 8.35 13.67 -10.91
C GLY A 5 7.26 13.33 -9.92
N LYS A 6 7.16 14.16 -8.88
CA LYS A 6 5.96 14.55 -8.13
C LYS A 6 4.77 13.61 -8.35
N ILE A 7 4.81 12.46 -7.66
CA ILE A 7 3.73 11.47 -7.71
C ILE A 7 2.54 12.04 -6.93
N ASP A 8 1.39 12.10 -7.57
CA ASP A 8 0.14 12.56 -6.97
C ASP A 8 -0.89 11.43 -7.10
N PHE A 9 -1.19 10.75 -6.00
CA PHE A 9 -2.07 9.59 -6.01
C PHE A 9 -3.52 9.93 -6.38
N THR A 10 -3.94 11.20 -6.31
CA THR A 10 -5.32 11.60 -6.63
C THR A 10 -5.59 11.76 -8.12
N LYS A 11 -4.55 11.69 -8.96
CA LYS A 11 -4.71 11.67 -10.41
C LYS A 11 -5.39 10.38 -10.85
N THR A 12 -6.35 10.47 -11.76
CA THR A 12 -7.14 9.32 -12.25
C THR A 12 -6.28 8.12 -12.65
N ASP A 13 -5.21 8.33 -13.41
CA ASP A 13 -4.32 7.25 -13.85
C ASP A 13 -3.62 6.56 -12.66
N ASN A 14 -3.28 7.32 -11.61
CA ASN A 14 -2.65 6.79 -10.40
C ASN A 14 -3.66 6.08 -9.50
N ILE A 15 -4.89 6.59 -9.38
CA ILE A 15 -5.98 5.89 -8.68
C ILE A 15 -6.23 4.53 -9.34
N GLN A 16 -6.38 4.50 -10.67
CA GLN A 16 -6.59 3.25 -11.41
C GLN A 16 -5.43 2.28 -11.21
N PHE A 17 -4.20 2.77 -11.24
CA PHE A 17 -3.02 1.96 -10.96
C PHE A 17 -3.02 1.39 -9.54
N ILE A 18 -3.31 2.21 -8.53
CA ILE A 18 -3.40 1.79 -7.13
C ILE A 18 -4.48 0.71 -6.96
N GLU A 19 -5.68 0.92 -7.51
CA GLU A 19 -6.78 -0.04 -7.46
C GLU A 19 -6.44 -1.34 -8.19
N GLU A 20 -5.77 -1.26 -9.34
CA GLU A 20 -5.30 -2.43 -10.08
C GLU A 20 -4.31 -3.25 -9.25
N VAL A 21 -3.33 -2.60 -8.61
CA VAL A 21 -2.35 -3.29 -7.75
C VAL A 21 -3.03 -3.93 -6.54
N ALA A 22 -3.95 -3.25 -5.87
CA ALA A 22 -4.72 -3.82 -4.76
C ALA A 22 -5.57 -5.02 -5.22
N SER A 23 -6.16 -4.95 -6.42
CA SER A 23 -6.90 -6.06 -7.03
C SER A 23 -6.01 -7.25 -7.41
N GLU A 24 -4.80 -7.00 -7.92
CA GLU A 24 -3.81 -8.06 -8.17
C GLU A 24 -3.47 -8.79 -6.87
N ILE A 25 -3.17 -8.05 -5.79
CA ILE A 25 -2.86 -8.62 -4.47
C ILE A 25 -4.04 -9.45 -3.96
N SER A 26 -5.27 -8.92 -4.04
CA SER A 26 -6.49 -9.65 -3.63
C SER A 26 -6.72 -10.96 -4.39
N LYS A 27 -6.22 -11.10 -5.62
CA LYS A 27 -6.34 -12.36 -6.38
C LYS A 27 -5.32 -13.40 -5.95
N GLU A 28 -4.19 -12.96 -5.42
CA GLU A 28 -3.12 -13.82 -4.92
C GLU A 28 -3.38 -14.26 -3.48
N ASP A 29 -3.94 -13.37 -2.67
CA ASP A 29 -4.37 -13.66 -1.32
C ASP A 29 -5.70 -14.41 -1.32
N LYS A 30 -5.70 -15.65 -0.79
CA LYS A 30 -6.87 -16.53 -0.84
C LYS A 30 -7.88 -16.28 0.26
N ASN A 31 -7.43 -15.70 1.36
CA ASN A 31 -8.22 -15.60 2.59
C ASN A 31 -8.57 -14.16 2.94
N TRP A 32 -7.92 -13.20 2.28
CA TRP A 32 -8.08 -11.79 2.57
C TRP A 32 -8.36 -10.98 1.32
N GLN A 33 -9.07 -9.88 1.53
CA GLN A 33 -9.34 -8.86 0.53
C GLN A 33 -8.48 -7.63 0.81
N TRP A 34 -7.92 -7.07 -0.26
CA TRP A 34 -7.06 -5.91 -0.22
C TRP A 34 -7.70 -4.76 -0.99
N GLU A 35 -7.81 -3.60 -0.35
CA GLU A 35 -8.42 -2.40 -0.94
C GLU A 35 -7.59 -1.16 -0.65
N ALA A 36 -7.46 -0.28 -1.63
CA ALA A 36 -6.94 1.06 -1.37
C ALA A 36 -8.09 1.98 -0.93
N ARG A 37 -7.92 2.64 0.21
CA ARG A 37 -8.85 3.59 0.82
C ARG A 37 -8.12 4.89 1.12
N GLU A 38 -8.88 5.93 1.44
CA GLU A 38 -8.35 7.23 1.87
C GLU A 38 -7.24 7.82 0.97
N ILE A 39 -7.37 7.66 -0.35
CA ILE A 39 -6.37 8.15 -1.30
C ILE A 39 -6.35 9.69 -1.28
N LYS A 40 -5.23 10.24 -0.82
CA LYS A 40 -4.89 11.67 -0.80
C LYS A 40 -3.65 11.88 -1.65
N GLN A 41 -3.27 13.13 -1.89
CA GLN A 41 -2.20 13.49 -2.84
C GLN A 41 -0.92 12.67 -2.67
N HIS A 42 -0.47 12.46 -1.42
CA HIS A 42 0.77 11.75 -1.11
C HIS A 42 0.58 10.63 -0.08
N SER A 43 -0.65 10.19 0.15
CA SER A 43 -0.90 9.11 1.10
C SER A 43 -2.08 8.25 0.66
N LEU A 44 -2.04 6.97 0.97
CA LEU A 44 -3.19 6.08 0.85
C LEU A 44 -3.21 5.10 2.02
N LEU A 45 -4.38 4.56 2.32
CA LEU A 45 -4.55 3.46 3.27
C LEU A 45 -4.72 2.17 2.47
N LEU A 46 -3.78 1.24 2.61
CA LEU A 46 -3.93 -0.10 2.09
C LEU A 46 -4.63 -0.95 3.15
N TRP A 47 -5.91 -1.20 2.92
CA TRP A 47 -6.81 -1.88 3.83
C TRP A 47 -6.80 -3.37 3.58
N TRP A 48 -6.67 -4.14 4.66
CA TRP A 48 -6.58 -5.58 4.66
C TRP A 48 -7.71 -6.18 5.51
N GLU A 49 -8.55 -7.01 4.92
CA GLU A 49 -9.78 -7.52 5.56
C GLU A 49 -9.97 -9.03 5.35
N TYR A 50 -10.22 -9.75 6.45
CA TYR A 50 -10.47 -11.19 6.40
C TYR A 50 -11.85 -11.48 5.82
N LEU A 51 -11.95 -12.45 4.90
CA LEU A 51 -13.19 -12.77 4.20
C LEU A 51 -14.30 -13.35 5.12
N GLU A 52 -13.98 -13.78 6.34
CA GLU A 52 -14.94 -14.34 7.31
C GLU A 52 -15.18 -13.42 8.53
N ASP A 53 -15.00 -12.10 8.39
CA ASP A 53 -15.39 -11.06 9.38
C ASP A 53 -14.62 -11.02 10.72
N GLU A 54 -13.40 -11.59 10.80
CA GLU A 54 -12.69 -11.72 12.09
C GLU A 54 -11.55 -10.72 12.33
N LYS A 55 -10.88 -10.19 11.30
CA LYS A 55 -9.73 -9.27 11.45
C LYS A 55 -9.62 -8.28 10.30
N GLN A 56 -9.25 -7.06 10.64
CA GLN A 56 -9.00 -5.97 9.72
C GLN A 56 -7.76 -5.21 10.19
N GLU A 57 -6.84 -4.89 9.28
CA GLU A 57 -5.71 -3.99 9.55
C GLU A 57 -5.57 -2.97 8.40
N GLY A 58 -5.03 -1.81 8.73
CA GLY A 58 -4.75 -0.76 7.76
C GLY A 58 -3.27 -0.39 7.74
N PHE A 59 -2.69 -0.33 6.55
CA PHE A 59 -1.31 0.11 6.35
C PHE A 59 -1.30 1.44 5.61
N ARG A 60 -0.88 2.52 6.27
CA ARG A 60 -0.77 3.83 5.64
C ARG A 60 0.53 3.91 4.86
N ILE A 61 0.45 4.13 3.55
CA ILE A 61 1.59 4.39 2.68
C ILE A 61 1.65 5.89 2.44
N GLU A 62 2.79 6.51 2.72
CA GLU A 62 3.07 7.92 2.48
C GLU A 62 4.22 8.07 1.49
N TYR A 63 4.15 9.09 0.64
CA TYR A 63 5.20 9.46 -0.29
C TYR A 63 5.77 10.83 0.09
N ASP A 64 7.05 10.87 0.44
CA ASP A 64 7.78 12.12 0.61
C ASP A 64 8.26 12.61 -0.76
N GLU A 65 7.67 13.69 -1.25
CA GLU A 65 8.01 14.29 -2.54
C GLU A 65 9.40 14.94 -2.55
N ALA A 66 9.90 15.41 -1.40
CA ALA A 66 11.19 16.08 -1.30
C ALA A 66 12.35 15.07 -1.33
N GLU A 67 12.18 13.95 -0.63
CA GLU A 67 13.17 12.88 -0.55
C GLU A 67 12.94 11.78 -1.62
N GLU A 68 11.80 11.81 -2.32
CA GLU A 68 11.36 10.81 -3.29
C GLU A 68 11.32 9.38 -2.71
N VAL A 69 10.89 9.24 -1.45
CA VAL A 69 10.83 7.95 -0.73
C VAL A 69 9.41 7.61 -0.27
N PHE A 70 9.15 6.32 -0.11
CA PHE A 70 7.92 5.82 0.51
C PHE A 70 8.18 5.42 1.96
N SER A 71 7.25 5.79 2.83
CA SER A 71 7.17 5.35 4.23
C SER A 71 5.87 4.60 4.45
N VAL A 72 5.90 3.58 5.29
CA VAL A 72 4.73 2.77 5.60
C VAL A 72 4.53 2.69 7.10
N TYR A 73 3.28 2.88 7.53
CA TYR A 73 2.86 2.82 8.91
C TYR A 73 1.79 1.74 9.10
N ASP A 74 1.86 1.00 10.20
CA ASP A 74 0.80 0.06 10.60
C ASP A 74 -0.42 0.79 11.21
N GLU A 75 -1.41 0.02 11.65
CA GLU A 75 -2.67 0.55 12.22
C GLU A 75 -2.49 1.32 13.54
N TRP A 76 -1.33 1.20 14.18
CA TRP A 76 -0.98 1.91 15.40
C TRP A 76 -0.02 3.08 15.15
N ASP A 77 0.14 3.51 13.89
CA ASP A 77 1.07 4.55 13.45
C ASP A 77 2.56 4.21 13.69
N ASN A 78 2.93 2.94 13.86
CA ASN A 78 4.35 2.57 13.92
C ASN A 78 4.94 2.60 12.50
N ASP A 79 6.11 3.21 12.35
CA ASP A 79 6.87 3.16 11.10
C ASP A 79 7.46 1.77 10.90
N ILE A 80 6.98 1.07 9.88
CA ILE A 80 7.41 -0.30 9.51
C ILE A 80 8.25 -0.30 8.23
N THR A 81 8.65 0.86 7.72
CA THR A 81 9.34 1.00 6.42
C THR A 81 10.59 0.13 6.33
N TYR A 82 11.37 0.05 7.40
CA TYR A 82 12.61 -0.76 7.45
C TYR A 82 12.38 -2.26 7.56
N GLU A 83 11.15 -2.70 7.79
CA GLU A 83 10.76 -4.11 7.83
C GLU A 83 10.28 -4.61 6.46
N LEU A 84 10.08 -3.70 5.50
CA LEU A 84 9.64 -4.01 4.16
C LEU A 84 10.82 -4.38 3.25
N GLU A 85 10.59 -5.31 2.32
CA GLU A 85 11.63 -5.79 1.40
C GLU A 85 12.01 -4.76 0.33
N ASP A 86 11.02 -4.01 -0.20
CA ASP A 86 11.21 -3.04 -1.27
C ASP A 86 10.19 -1.88 -1.17
N THR A 87 10.72 -0.65 -1.12
CA THR A 87 9.94 0.60 -1.10
C THR A 87 10.39 1.60 -2.18
N LEU A 88 11.04 1.12 -3.26
CA LEU A 88 11.60 1.98 -4.32
C LEU A 88 10.53 2.60 -5.22
N ASP A 89 9.39 1.96 -5.37
CA ASP A 89 8.23 2.49 -6.08
C ASP A 89 6.92 2.06 -5.41
N LEU A 90 5.81 2.69 -5.81
CA LEU A 90 4.50 2.47 -5.19
C LEU A 90 4.04 1.02 -5.31
N LYS A 91 4.23 0.35 -6.46
CA LYS A 91 3.80 -1.04 -6.64
C LYS A 91 4.65 -1.97 -5.80
N SER A 92 5.96 -1.81 -5.82
CA SER A 92 6.87 -2.56 -4.94
C SER A 92 6.51 -2.35 -3.47
N THR A 93 6.23 -1.11 -3.05
CA THR A 93 5.83 -0.79 -1.66
C THR A 93 4.55 -1.52 -1.27
N MET A 94 3.49 -1.43 -2.08
CA MET A 94 2.23 -2.14 -1.83
C MET A 94 2.41 -3.66 -1.77
N ARG A 95 3.28 -4.22 -2.61
CA ARG A 95 3.62 -5.66 -2.60
C ARG A 95 4.40 -6.06 -1.35
N SER A 96 5.34 -5.23 -0.91
CA SER A 96 6.08 -5.47 0.34
C SER A 96 5.15 -5.45 1.55
N VAL A 97 4.15 -4.56 1.58
CA VAL A 97 3.12 -4.56 2.63
C VAL A 97 2.33 -5.87 2.65
N PHE A 98 1.92 -6.36 1.47
CA PHE A 98 1.27 -7.66 1.37
C PHE A 98 2.12 -8.80 1.96
N TRP A 99 3.40 -8.86 1.62
CA TRP A 99 4.31 -9.88 2.18
C TRP A 99 4.52 -9.72 3.68
N TYR A 100 4.69 -8.49 4.15
CA TYR A 100 4.82 -8.16 5.56
C TYR A 100 3.61 -8.65 6.36
N ALA A 101 2.39 -8.36 5.90
CA ALA A 101 1.14 -8.79 6.53
C ALA A 101 1.00 -10.32 6.49
N SER A 102 1.22 -10.93 5.32
CA SER A 102 1.14 -12.38 5.11
C SER A 102 2.17 -13.18 5.93
N SER A 103 3.29 -12.56 6.33
CA SER A 103 4.31 -13.24 7.15
C SER A 103 3.93 -13.35 8.63
N ARG A 104 2.98 -12.53 9.09
CA ARG A 104 2.58 -12.42 10.50
C ARG A 104 1.32 -13.22 10.85
N TYR A 105 0.59 -13.70 9.84
CA TYR A 105 -0.72 -14.32 9.96
C TYR A 105 -0.80 -15.64 9.18
#